data_AF-A0A2E6EKG1-F1
#
_entry.id   AF-A0A2E6EKG1-F1
#
_cell.length_a   1.000
_cell.length_b   1.000
_cell.length_c   1.000
_cell.angle_alpha   90.00
_cell.angle_beta   90.00
_cell.angle_gamma   90.00
#
_symmetry.space_group_name_H-M   'P 1'
#
loop_
_entity.id
_entity.type
_entity.pdbx_description
1 polymer ?
#
loop_
_entity_poly.entity_id
_entity_poly.type
_entity_poly.pdbx_seq_one_letter_code
_entity_poly.pdbx_strand_id
1 'polypeptide(L)'
;MRKRIRAFSPRKSKLDGFAELIGLVPDKEVAAKAEVTVENVRSYRMRRGIPAAFRGETAEALQAKLNHRQASKPAARKPARKARRKMRRRRTSKLDPYLELLGDLSDRELADRAGVTPENVRAYRVRRGIPARWRGEQADPSVRSSANDRIAVAKSRTGLAGQQSGSGVKYAYKVCVDVDGEGREYVVFAANMADAAVLAVDKLKGLGSDTLLRELSLVGEAL
;
A
#
# COMPACT_ATOMS: atom_id res chain seq x y z
N MET A 1 -34.54 -10.98 23.46
CA MET A 1 -33.85 -10.43 24.66
C MET A 1 -32.44 -9.96 24.28
N ARG A 2 -32.11 -8.66 24.45
CA ARG A 2 -30.76 -8.12 24.16
C ARG A 2 -29.86 -8.28 25.39
N LYS A 3 -28.77 -9.06 25.29
CA LYS A 3 -27.78 -9.23 26.37
C LYS A 3 -27.13 -7.89 26.69
N ARG A 4 -27.23 -7.44 27.95
CA ARG A 4 -26.48 -6.29 28.48
C ARG A 4 -24.99 -6.64 28.48
N ILE A 5 -24.20 -5.96 27.65
CA ILE A 5 -22.74 -6.08 27.67
C ILE A 5 -22.26 -5.42 28.97
N ARG A 6 -21.64 -6.20 29.87
CA ARG A 6 -21.01 -5.66 31.10
C ARG A 6 -19.86 -4.75 30.69
N ALA A 7 -19.77 -3.58 31.31
CA ALA A 7 -18.68 -2.64 31.08
C ALA A 7 -17.33 -3.29 31.41
N PHE A 8 -16.36 -3.14 30.51
CA PHE A 8 -15.00 -3.64 30.70
C PHE A 8 -14.32 -2.87 31.83
N SER A 9 -14.07 -3.54 32.97
CA SER A 9 -13.24 -3.00 34.04
C SER A 9 -11.78 -3.42 33.80
N PRO A 10 -10.84 -2.49 33.65
CA PRO A 10 -9.43 -2.84 33.44
C PRO A 10 -8.88 -3.55 34.68
N ARG A 11 -8.20 -4.68 34.46
CA ARG A 11 -7.51 -5.41 35.54
C ARG A 11 -6.35 -4.54 36.07
N LYS A 12 -6.20 -4.48 37.40
CA LYS A 12 -5.05 -3.85 38.05
C LYS A 12 -3.77 -4.53 37.58
N SER A 13 -2.77 -3.76 37.21
CA SER A 13 -1.46 -4.28 36.79
C SER A 13 -0.65 -4.68 38.02
N LYS A 14 0.18 -5.73 37.92
CA LYS A 14 1.14 -6.09 38.99
C LYS A 14 2.07 -4.93 39.37
N LEU A 15 2.27 -3.99 38.43
CA LEU A 15 3.08 -2.79 38.58
C LEU A 15 2.37 -1.63 39.31
N ASP A 16 1.06 -1.71 39.57
CA ASP A 16 0.36 -0.65 40.32
C ASP A 16 0.87 -0.57 41.77
N GLY A 17 1.33 -1.68 42.36
CA GLY A 17 1.95 -1.70 43.70
C GLY A 17 3.38 -1.15 43.77
N PHE A 18 4.04 -0.99 42.63
CA PHE A 18 5.39 -0.45 42.52
C PHE A 18 5.41 0.94 41.87
N ALA A 19 4.26 1.62 41.81
CA ALA A 19 4.12 2.90 41.14
C ALA A 19 5.05 3.99 41.69
N GLU A 20 5.41 3.89 42.97
CA GLU A 20 6.35 4.81 43.65
C GLU A 20 7.80 4.57 43.23
N LEU A 21 8.19 3.30 43.00
CA LEU A 21 9.56 2.97 42.58
C LEU A 21 9.81 3.26 41.09
N ILE A 22 8.77 3.16 40.27
CA ILE A 22 8.86 3.38 38.82
C ILE A 22 9.17 4.85 38.54
N GLY A 23 10.35 5.11 37.97
CA GLY A 23 10.83 6.47 37.67
C GLY A 23 11.83 7.03 38.69
N LEU A 24 11.98 6.39 39.85
CA LEU A 24 13.06 6.63 40.81
C LEU A 24 14.19 5.63 40.63
N VAL A 25 13.82 4.36 40.51
CA VAL A 25 14.73 3.23 40.38
C VAL A 25 14.82 2.82 38.90
N PRO A 26 15.99 2.37 38.39
CA PRO A 26 16.11 1.84 37.04
C PRO A 26 15.09 0.73 36.75
N ASP A 27 14.54 0.74 35.54
CA ASP A 27 13.48 -0.20 35.12
C ASP A 27 13.88 -1.68 35.34
N LYS A 28 15.18 -2.01 35.26
CA LYS A 28 15.70 -3.38 35.48
C LYS A 28 15.50 -3.88 36.91
N GLU A 29 15.71 -3.03 37.91
CA GLU A 29 15.55 -3.41 39.31
C GLU A 29 14.07 -3.49 39.70
N VAL A 30 13.24 -2.58 39.17
CA VAL A 30 11.79 -2.64 39.36
C VAL A 30 11.20 -3.89 38.70
N ALA A 31 11.70 -4.26 37.51
CA ALA A 31 11.31 -5.48 36.82
C ALA A 31 11.63 -6.73 37.65
N ALA A 32 12.82 -6.78 38.26
CA ALA A 32 13.21 -7.87 39.16
C ALA A 32 12.32 -7.94 40.41
N LYS A 33 12.05 -6.79 41.07
CA LYS A 33 11.20 -6.73 42.28
C LYS A 33 9.73 -7.08 42.01
N ALA A 34 9.23 -6.74 40.82
CA ALA A 34 7.84 -6.96 40.43
C ALA A 34 7.63 -8.27 39.66
N GLU A 35 8.68 -9.06 39.44
CA GLU A 35 8.68 -10.29 38.64
C GLU A 35 8.04 -10.11 37.25
N VAL A 36 8.40 -9.03 36.56
CA VAL A 36 7.94 -8.74 35.20
C VAL A 36 9.11 -8.40 34.28
N THR A 37 8.85 -8.37 32.98
CA THR A 37 9.84 -7.92 31.99
C THR A 37 10.10 -6.42 32.09
N VAL A 38 11.31 -6.00 31.70
CA VAL A 38 11.70 -4.58 31.64
C VAL A 38 10.79 -3.80 30.68
N GLU A 39 10.40 -4.42 29.57
CA GLU A 39 9.45 -3.86 28.58
C GLU A 39 8.07 -3.59 29.19
N ASN A 40 7.61 -4.41 30.14
CA ASN A 40 6.35 -4.18 30.84
C ASN A 40 6.44 -2.94 31.75
N VAL A 41 7.57 -2.77 32.46
CA VAL A 41 7.84 -1.57 33.27
C VAL A 41 7.90 -0.33 32.39
N ARG A 42 8.64 -0.40 31.27
CA ARG A 42 8.72 0.68 30.28
C ARG A 42 7.36 1.06 29.72
N SER A 43 6.56 0.08 29.33
CA SER A 43 5.20 0.29 28.78
C SER A 43 4.24 0.86 29.82
N TYR A 44 4.34 0.41 31.07
CA TYR A 44 3.58 0.97 32.19
C TYR A 44 3.96 2.44 32.43
N ARG A 45 5.26 2.73 32.48
CA ARG A 45 5.83 4.06 32.65
C ARG A 45 5.34 5.03 31.56
N MET A 46 5.43 4.62 30.29
CA MET A 46 4.96 5.42 29.14
C MET A 46 3.45 5.69 29.18
N ARG A 47 2.62 4.71 29.57
CA ARG A 47 1.16 4.89 29.67
C ARG A 47 0.75 5.85 30.78
N ARG A 48 1.46 5.85 31.91
CA ARG A 48 1.27 6.80 33.03
C ARG A 48 2.05 8.11 32.81
N GLY A 49 2.84 8.17 31.74
CA GLY A 49 3.67 9.30 31.36
C GLY A 49 4.84 9.55 32.29
N ILE A 50 5.23 8.62 33.16
CA ILE A 50 6.32 8.77 34.12
C ILE A 50 7.66 8.86 33.34
N PRO A 51 8.62 9.72 33.73
CA PRO A 51 9.91 9.80 33.03
C PRO A 51 10.83 8.65 33.45
N ALA A 52 11.77 8.26 32.59
CA ALA A 52 12.82 7.32 32.96
C ALA A 52 13.78 7.96 33.95
N ALA A 53 14.25 7.20 34.94
CA ALA A 53 15.49 7.54 35.61
C ALA A 53 16.63 7.41 34.58
N PHE A 54 17.31 8.52 34.26
CA PHE A 54 18.46 8.49 33.37
C PHE A 54 19.70 7.99 34.12
N ARG A 55 20.64 7.34 33.41
CA ARG A 55 21.91 6.91 34.00
C ARG A 55 22.66 8.13 34.57
N GLY A 56 22.92 8.12 35.87
CA GLY A 56 23.66 9.18 36.56
C GLY A 56 22.79 10.29 37.19
N GLU A 57 21.46 10.20 37.12
CA GLU A 57 20.60 11.07 37.93
C GLU A 57 20.55 10.57 39.37
N THR A 58 20.85 11.44 40.33
CA THR A 58 20.70 11.12 41.76
C THR A 58 19.23 10.96 42.11
N ALA A 59 18.93 10.11 43.11
CA ALA A 59 17.57 9.88 43.58
C ALA A 59 16.85 11.18 43.98
N GLU A 60 17.60 12.15 44.52
CA GLU A 60 17.09 13.47 44.91
C GLU A 60 16.69 14.33 43.70
N ALA A 61 17.47 14.32 42.61
CA ALA A 61 17.15 15.06 41.39
C ALA A 61 15.88 14.51 40.71
N LEU A 62 15.67 13.19 40.78
CA LEU A 62 14.45 12.54 40.31
C LEU A 62 13.25 12.88 41.19
N GLN A 63 13.44 12.87 42.52
CA GLN A 63 12.40 13.26 43.48
C GLN A 63 11.99 14.73 43.28
N ALA A 64 12.93 15.64 43.03
CA ALA A 64 12.65 17.04 42.74
C ALA A 64 11.83 17.22 41.45
N LYS A 65 12.13 16.46 40.38
CA LYS A 65 11.36 16.48 39.13
C LYS A 65 9.95 15.91 39.32
N LEU A 66 9.81 14.85 40.12
CA LEU A 66 8.51 14.28 40.47
C LEU A 66 7.68 15.25 41.32
N ASN A 67 8.28 15.88 42.33
CA ASN A 67 7.62 16.89 43.16
C ASN A 67 7.17 18.09 42.34
N HIS A 68 8.03 18.62 41.45
CA HIS A 68 7.67 19.68 40.51
C HIS A 68 6.48 19.28 39.63
N ARG A 69 6.44 18.01 39.18
CA ARG A 69 5.37 17.47 38.37
C ARG A 69 4.07 17.18 39.12
N GLN A 70 4.15 16.76 40.38
CA GLN A 70 2.98 16.54 41.25
C GLN A 70 2.39 17.88 41.71
N ALA A 71 3.23 18.87 42.00
CA ALA A 71 2.83 20.26 42.24
C ALA A 71 2.20 20.87 40.97
N SER A 72 2.74 20.57 39.78
CA SER A 72 2.07 20.82 38.51
C SER A 72 1.01 19.75 38.22
N LYS A 73 0.00 19.62 39.09
CA LYS A 73 -1.19 18.80 38.85
C LYS A 73 -1.59 18.96 37.37
N PRO A 74 -1.65 17.89 36.55
CA PRO A 74 -2.13 18.06 35.19
C PRO A 74 -3.62 18.32 35.33
N ALA A 75 -4.01 19.60 35.32
CA ALA A 75 -5.37 20.02 35.03
C ALA A 75 -5.79 19.18 33.82
N ALA A 76 -6.80 18.34 34.05
CA ALA A 76 -7.20 17.24 33.18
C ALA A 76 -6.95 17.61 31.72
N ARG A 77 -5.91 17.02 31.11
CA ARG A 77 -5.68 17.16 29.67
C ARG A 77 -6.89 16.54 28.99
N LYS A 78 -7.91 17.36 28.74
CA LYS A 78 -9.11 17.04 27.95
C LYS A 78 -8.61 16.33 26.69
N PRO A 79 -9.30 15.28 26.20
CA PRO A 79 -8.75 14.39 25.19
C PRO A 79 -8.53 15.16 23.88
N ALA A 80 -7.31 15.69 23.70
CA ALA A 80 -6.89 16.35 22.47
C ALA A 80 -7.00 15.41 21.25
N ARG A 81 -7.07 14.09 21.50
CA ARG A 81 -7.42 13.07 20.50
C ARG A 81 -8.82 13.25 19.89
N LYS A 82 -9.82 13.77 20.62
CA LYS A 82 -11.16 14.04 20.06
C LYS A 82 -11.24 15.42 19.39
N ALA A 83 -10.52 16.43 19.90
CA ALA A 83 -10.47 17.76 19.32
C ALA A 83 -9.75 17.80 17.96
N ARG A 84 -8.63 17.08 17.79
CA ARG A 84 -7.93 16.95 16.50
C ARG A 84 -8.80 16.30 15.41
N ARG A 85 -9.81 15.51 15.78
CA ARG A 85 -10.73 14.88 14.82
C ARG A 85 -11.82 15.82 14.31
N LYS A 86 -12.18 16.86 15.08
CA LYS A 86 -13.18 17.87 14.68
C LYS A 86 -12.60 19.05 13.90
N MET A 87 -11.29 19.31 13.99
CA MET A 87 -10.66 20.48 13.37
C MET A 87 -9.87 20.19 12.09
N ARG A 88 -9.96 18.97 11.53
CA ARG A 88 -9.67 18.80 10.10
C ARG A 88 -10.86 19.41 9.37
N ARG A 89 -10.83 20.72 9.13
CA ARG A 89 -11.70 21.38 8.13
C ARG A 89 -11.76 20.43 6.95
N ARG A 90 -12.97 19.95 6.61
CA ARG A 90 -13.15 19.01 5.49
C ARG A 90 -12.48 19.68 4.30
N ARG A 91 -11.35 19.13 3.86
CA ARG A 91 -10.58 19.69 2.75
C ARG A 91 -11.50 19.51 1.55
N THR A 92 -12.15 20.59 1.13
CA THR A 92 -13.01 20.57 -0.05
C THR A 92 -12.13 20.18 -1.22
N SER A 93 -12.58 19.21 -1.98
CA SER A 93 -11.85 18.79 -3.17
C SER A 93 -12.06 19.82 -4.26
N LYS A 94 -11.07 20.02 -5.13
CA LYS A 94 -11.23 20.86 -6.33
C LYS A 94 -12.35 20.37 -7.26
N LEU A 95 -12.82 19.14 -7.06
CA LEU A 95 -13.94 18.50 -7.77
C LEU A 95 -15.30 18.70 -7.10
N ASP A 96 -15.37 19.26 -5.89
CA ASP A 96 -16.64 19.51 -5.20
C ASP A 96 -17.57 20.48 -5.99
N PRO A 97 -17.07 21.53 -6.68
CA PRO A 97 -17.93 22.41 -7.50
C PRO A 97 -18.53 21.72 -8.74
N TYR A 98 -17.94 20.62 -9.20
CA TYR A 98 -18.34 19.94 -10.44
C TYR A 98 -19.11 18.64 -10.19
N LEU A 99 -19.65 18.47 -8.99
CA LEU A 99 -20.37 17.24 -8.59
C LEU A 99 -21.52 16.88 -9.52
N GLU A 100 -22.22 17.88 -10.07
CA GLU A 100 -23.33 17.69 -11.00
C GLU A 100 -22.86 17.20 -12.38
N LEU A 101 -21.63 17.54 -12.77
CA LEU A 101 -21.03 17.13 -14.05
C LEU A 101 -20.31 15.77 -13.95
N LEU A 102 -20.07 15.29 -12.73
CA LEU A 102 -19.45 13.99 -12.50
C LEU A 102 -20.40 12.87 -12.91
N GLY A 103 -20.08 12.18 -14.00
CA GLY A 103 -20.86 11.05 -14.51
C GLY A 103 -21.37 11.29 -15.92
N ASP A 104 -21.72 12.53 -16.23
CA ASP A 104 -22.24 12.95 -17.54
C ASP A 104 -21.10 13.34 -18.49
N LEU A 105 -20.10 14.08 -18.00
CA LEU A 105 -18.91 14.41 -18.78
C LEU A 105 -17.82 13.34 -18.64
N SER A 106 -16.96 13.26 -19.66
CA SER A 106 -15.80 12.38 -19.61
C SER A 106 -14.82 12.82 -18.51
N ASP A 107 -14.10 11.86 -17.94
CA ASP A 107 -13.12 12.15 -16.87
C ASP A 107 -12.01 13.10 -17.32
N ARG A 108 -11.71 13.13 -18.62
CA ARG A 108 -10.67 13.95 -19.22
C ARG A 108 -11.10 15.42 -19.31
N GLU A 109 -12.27 15.68 -19.87
CA GLU A 109 -12.80 17.05 -19.97
C GLU A 109 -13.06 17.66 -18.60
N LEU A 110 -13.54 16.84 -17.67
CA LEU A 110 -13.78 17.26 -16.30
C LEU A 110 -12.47 17.54 -15.54
N ALA A 111 -11.43 16.76 -15.82
CA ALA A 111 -10.08 16.98 -15.30
C ALA A 111 -9.50 18.31 -15.78
N ASP A 112 -9.64 18.60 -17.07
CA ASP A 112 -9.17 19.85 -17.68
C ASP A 112 -9.89 21.07 -17.07
N ARG A 113 -11.22 20.99 -16.89
CA ARG A 113 -12.02 22.07 -16.25
C ARG A 113 -11.70 22.26 -14.77
N ALA A 114 -11.37 21.19 -14.05
CA ALA A 114 -11.08 21.24 -12.62
C ALA A 114 -9.58 21.44 -12.29
N GLY A 115 -8.70 21.42 -13.30
CA GLY A 115 -7.25 21.51 -13.12
C GLY A 115 -6.69 20.35 -12.29
N VAL A 116 -7.19 19.14 -12.52
CA VAL A 116 -6.73 17.90 -11.87
C VAL A 116 -6.45 16.82 -12.91
N THR A 117 -5.87 15.69 -12.51
CA THR A 117 -5.66 14.57 -13.42
C THR A 117 -6.95 13.74 -13.62
N PRO A 118 -7.14 13.09 -14.78
CA PRO A 118 -8.30 12.20 -15.02
C PRO A 118 -8.40 11.05 -14.00
N GLU A 119 -7.26 10.53 -13.52
CA GLU A 119 -7.24 9.49 -12.49
C GLU A 119 -7.77 10.00 -11.15
N ASN A 120 -7.51 11.27 -10.79
CA ASN A 120 -8.09 11.88 -9.60
C ASN A 120 -9.62 12.00 -9.70
N VAL A 121 -10.14 12.32 -10.89
CA VAL A 121 -11.59 12.35 -11.16
C VAL A 121 -12.19 10.96 -10.99
N ARG A 122 -11.58 9.93 -11.59
CA ARG A 122 -11.99 8.54 -11.45
C ARG A 122 -12.00 8.08 -9.99
N ALA A 123 -10.92 8.33 -9.26
CA ALA A 123 -10.81 7.95 -7.85
C ALA A 123 -11.80 8.72 -6.96
N TYR A 124 -12.07 9.99 -7.28
CA TYR A 124 -13.08 10.78 -6.59
C TYR A 124 -14.49 10.23 -6.85
N ARG A 125 -14.80 9.93 -8.11
CA ARG A 125 -16.06 9.31 -8.53
C ARG A 125 -16.31 7.97 -7.83
N VAL A 126 -15.33 7.08 -7.81
CA VAL A 126 -15.41 5.76 -7.16
C VAL A 126 -15.64 5.88 -5.64
N ARG A 127 -14.97 6.83 -4.97
CA ARG A 127 -15.14 7.07 -3.53
C ARG A 127 -16.53 7.62 -3.18
N ARG A 128 -17.16 8.37 -4.09
CA ARG A 128 -18.52 8.89 -3.92
C ARG A 128 -19.60 8.00 -4.52
N GLY A 129 -19.23 6.87 -5.13
CA GLY A 129 -20.19 5.91 -5.69
C GLY A 129 -20.94 6.41 -6.92
N ILE A 130 -20.41 7.41 -7.62
CA ILE A 130 -21.04 7.98 -8.82
C ILE A 130 -20.68 7.10 -10.04
N PRO A 131 -21.61 6.66 -10.88
CA PRO A 131 -21.30 5.87 -12.08
C PRO A 131 -20.79 6.76 -13.22
N ALA A 132 -20.03 6.17 -14.16
CA ALA A 132 -19.56 6.84 -15.38
C ALA A 132 -20.58 6.62 -16.51
N ARG A 133 -21.61 7.44 -16.60
CA ARG A 133 -22.67 7.29 -17.61
C ARG A 133 -22.18 7.56 -19.03
N TRP A 134 -21.17 8.42 -19.17
CA TRP A 134 -20.52 8.74 -20.46
C TRP A 134 -19.88 7.53 -21.19
N ARG A 135 -19.66 6.39 -20.51
CA ARG A 135 -19.12 5.17 -21.12
C ARG A 135 -20.21 4.21 -21.66
N GLY A 136 -21.48 4.57 -21.54
CA GLY A 136 -22.63 3.77 -21.97
C GLY A 136 -22.98 2.67 -20.96
N GLU A 137 -24.23 2.68 -20.49
CA GLU A 137 -25.14 1.60 -20.02
C GLU A 137 -24.65 0.23 -19.47
N GLN A 138 -23.36 -0.01 -19.18
CA GLN A 138 -22.85 -1.32 -18.76
C GLN A 138 -21.71 -1.15 -17.74
N ALA A 139 -22.01 -0.58 -16.59
CA ALA A 139 -21.13 -0.68 -15.43
C ALA A 139 -22.00 -0.89 -14.19
N ASP A 140 -22.67 -2.04 -14.17
CA ASP A 140 -23.33 -2.54 -12.97
C ASP A 140 -22.30 -2.59 -11.82
N PRO A 141 -22.50 -1.84 -10.72
CA PRO A 141 -21.58 -1.81 -9.58
C PRO A 141 -21.47 -3.16 -8.86
N SER A 142 -22.33 -4.14 -9.17
CA SER A 142 -22.31 -5.50 -8.62
C SER A 142 -21.17 -6.37 -9.16
N VAL A 143 -20.59 -6.05 -10.33
CA VAL A 143 -19.46 -6.80 -10.93
C VAL A 143 -18.11 -6.32 -10.39
N ARG A 144 -18.04 -5.90 -9.13
CA ARG A 144 -16.76 -5.81 -8.41
C ARG A 144 -16.34 -7.22 -8.04
N SER A 145 -15.84 -7.97 -9.03
CA SER A 145 -15.21 -9.26 -8.81
C SER A 145 -14.08 -9.10 -7.80
N SER A 146 -14.03 -10.09 -6.91
CA SER A 146 -13.28 -10.17 -5.67
C SER A 146 -11.85 -9.63 -5.78
N ALA A 147 -11.36 -9.06 -4.68
CA ALA A 147 -9.97 -8.61 -4.50
C ALA A 147 -8.89 -9.67 -4.87
N ASN A 148 -9.29 -10.93 -5.08
CA ASN A 148 -8.44 -12.02 -5.55
C ASN A 148 -8.07 -11.94 -7.06
N ASP A 149 -8.89 -11.36 -7.94
CA ASP A 149 -8.54 -11.24 -9.37
C ASP A 149 -7.41 -10.23 -9.64
N ARG A 150 -7.26 -9.24 -8.74
CA ARG A 150 -6.22 -8.22 -8.86
C ARG A 150 -4.81 -8.77 -8.64
N ILE A 151 -4.66 -9.89 -7.94
CA ILE A 151 -3.37 -10.54 -7.70
C ILE A 151 -2.93 -11.35 -8.94
N ALA A 152 -3.87 -11.92 -9.68
CA ALA A 152 -3.56 -12.65 -10.92
C ALA A 152 -3.14 -11.70 -12.06
N VAL A 153 -3.75 -10.52 -12.17
CA VAL A 153 -3.40 -9.51 -13.20
C VAL A 153 -2.16 -8.67 -12.82
N ALA A 154 -1.79 -8.61 -11.53
CA ALA A 154 -0.56 -7.96 -11.10
C ALA A 154 0.69 -8.79 -11.42
N LYS A 155 0.59 -10.13 -11.42
CA LYS A 155 1.70 -11.02 -11.81
C LYS A 155 1.97 -11.04 -13.32
N SER A 156 1.01 -10.64 -14.17
CA SER A 156 1.24 -10.50 -15.62
C SER A 156 1.80 -9.14 -16.02
N ARG A 157 1.96 -8.19 -15.09
CA ARG A 157 2.52 -6.84 -15.36
C ARG A 157 3.89 -6.58 -14.76
N THR A 158 4.39 -7.45 -13.88
CA THR A 158 5.77 -7.42 -13.37
C THR A 158 6.75 -8.17 -14.28
N GLY A 159 6.63 -7.99 -15.60
CA GLY A 159 7.61 -8.46 -16.59
C GLY A 159 8.19 -7.34 -17.47
N LEU A 160 7.79 -6.09 -17.27
CA LEU A 160 8.26 -4.94 -18.06
C LEU A 160 9.12 -4.01 -17.21
N ALA A 161 10.26 -4.54 -16.78
CA ALA A 161 11.40 -3.77 -16.29
C ALA A 161 12.69 -4.45 -16.78
N GLY A 162 12.91 -4.37 -18.09
CA GLY A 162 14.13 -4.78 -18.77
C GLY A 162 14.39 -3.80 -19.91
N GLN A 163 15.13 -2.74 -19.59
CA GLN A 163 15.90 -1.88 -20.48
C GLN A 163 15.32 -1.49 -21.85
N GLN A 164 14.99 -0.20 -21.94
CA GLN A 164 15.38 0.58 -23.12
C GLN A 164 16.90 0.49 -23.31
N SER A 165 17.30 -0.15 -24.42
CA SER A 165 18.60 0.01 -25.08
C SER A 165 18.33 -0.46 -26.52
N GLY A 166 18.22 0.43 -27.51
CA GLY A 166 19.40 1.07 -28.06
C GLY A 166 20.10 0.10 -29.01
N SER A 167 20.09 0.43 -30.30
CA SER A 167 20.84 -0.19 -31.41
C SER A 167 20.31 -1.50 -32.01
N GLY A 168 19.77 -1.37 -33.23
CA GLY A 168 19.88 -2.35 -34.33
C GLY A 168 19.21 -3.70 -34.13
N VAL A 169 18.60 -4.21 -35.18
CA VAL A 169 18.56 -5.66 -35.36
C VAL A 169 20.01 -6.14 -35.30
N LYS A 170 20.38 -6.96 -34.30
CA LYS A 170 21.75 -7.45 -34.14
C LYS A 170 21.91 -8.90 -34.52
N TYR A 171 20.81 -9.64 -34.58
CA TYR A 171 20.84 -11.08 -34.74
C TYR A 171 19.73 -11.55 -35.68
N ALA A 172 20.07 -12.55 -36.49
CA ALA A 172 19.14 -13.29 -37.32
C ALA A 172 18.88 -14.66 -36.67
N TYR A 173 17.62 -14.97 -36.44
CA TYR A 173 17.16 -16.23 -35.86
C TYR A 173 16.38 -17.01 -36.91
N LYS A 174 16.69 -18.30 -37.07
CA LYS A 174 15.92 -19.24 -37.86
C LYS A 174 14.80 -19.79 -36.99
N VAL A 175 13.60 -19.77 -37.53
CA VAL A 175 12.37 -20.22 -36.89
C VAL A 175 11.82 -21.35 -37.74
N CYS A 176 11.77 -22.56 -37.17
CA CYS A 176 11.12 -23.71 -37.78
C CYS A 176 9.72 -23.85 -37.20
N VAL A 177 8.72 -23.87 -38.07
CA VAL A 177 7.31 -23.83 -37.70
C VAL A 177 6.58 -24.92 -38.47
N ASP A 178 5.66 -25.59 -37.82
CA ASP A 178 4.71 -26.50 -38.45
C ASP A 178 3.42 -25.74 -38.75
N VAL A 179 3.05 -25.65 -40.02
CA VAL A 179 1.78 -25.05 -40.46
C VAL A 179 1.02 -26.14 -41.20
N ASP A 180 -0.09 -26.59 -40.64
CA ASP A 180 -0.97 -27.62 -41.22
C ASP A 180 -0.25 -28.95 -41.57
N GLY A 181 0.77 -29.32 -40.79
CA GLY A 181 1.55 -30.55 -40.98
C GLY A 181 2.76 -30.39 -41.89
N GLU A 182 2.99 -29.20 -42.45
CA GLU A 182 4.15 -28.86 -43.28
C GLU A 182 5.16 -28.01 -42.49
N GLY A 183 6.41 -28.48 -42.44
CA GLY A 183 7.51 -27.72 -41.86
C GLY A 183 7.90 -26.53 -42.76
N ARG A 184 7.76 -25.31 -42.23
CA ARG A 184 8.18 -24.06 -42.87
C ARG A 184 9.25 -23.37 -42.04
N GLU A 185 10.23 -22.81 -42.73
CA GLU A 185 11.35 -22.11 -42.12
C GLU A 185 11.28 -20.62 -42.43
N TYR A 186 11.48 -19.78 -41.41
CA TYR A 186 11.52 -18.32 -41.54
C TYR A 186 12.72 -17.74 -40.81
N VAL A 187 13.21 -16.60 -41.29
CA VAL A 187 14.24 -15.83 -40.58
C VAL A 187 13.60 -14.62 -39.92
N VAL A 188 13.87 -14.43 -38.62
CA VAL A 188 13.42 -13.31 -37.81
C VAL A 188 14.61 -12.54 -37.29
N PHE A 189 14.53 -11.23 -37.43
CA PHE A 189 15.57 -10.28 -37.10
C PHE A 189 15.22 -9.60 -35.78
N ALA A 190 16.05 -9.80 -34.75
CA ALA A 190 15.77 -9.27 -33.41
C ALA A 190 17.05 -8.91 -32.63
N ALA A 191 16.86 -8.16 -31.54
CA ALA A 191 17.96 -7.79 -30.64
C ALA A 191 18.38 -8.93 -29.72
N ASN A 192 17.46 -9.85 -29.39
CA ASN A 192 17.70 -11.02 -28.55
C ASN A 192 16.68 -12.13 -28.87
N MET A 193 16.91 -13.33 -28.31
CA MET A 193 16.09 -14.52 -28.55
C MET A 193 14.65 -14.38 -28.04
N ALA A 194 14.42 -13.61 -26.97
CA ALA A 194 13.07 -13.40 -26.43
C ALA A 194 12.24 -12.52 -27.37
N ASP A 195 12.83 -11.45 -27.90
CA ASP A 195 12.20 -10.59 -28.90
C ASP A 195 11.94 -11.36 -30.20
N ALA A 196 12.87 -12.23 -30.62
CA ALA A 196 12.70 -13.10 -31.77
C ALA A 196 11.51 -14.06 -31.61
N ALA A 197 11.33 -14.65 -30.42
CA ALA A 197 10.22 -15.54 -30.12
C ALA A 197 8.87 -14.79 -30.16
N VAL A 198 8.81 -13.58 -29.61
CA VAL A 198 7.59 -12.75 -29.63
C VAL A 198 7.22 -12.37 -31.07
N LEU A 199 8.20 -11.93 -31.86
CA LEU A 199 7.99 -11.59 -33.27
C LEU A 199 7.59 -12.81 -34.11
N ALA A 200 8.19 -13.97 -33.86
CA ALA A 200 7.82 -15.22 -34.50
C ALA A 200 6.36 -15.56 -34.20
N VAL A 201 5.96 -15.62 -32.92
CA VAL A 201 4.57 -15.93 -32.53
C VAL A 201 3.58 -14.93 -33.14
N ASP A 202 3.90 -13.63 -33.16
CA ASP A 202 3.02 -12.63 -33.74
C ASP A 202 2.83 -12.82 -35.26
N LYS A 203 3.90 -13.18 -35.97
CA LYS A 203 3.85 -13.52 -37.40
C LYS A 203 3.04 -14.78 -37.69
N LEU A 204 2.96 -15.71 -36.74
CA LEU A 204 2.23 -16.97 -36.85
C LEU A 204 0.73 -16.83 -36.55
N LYS A 205 0.29 -15.82 -35.79
CA LYS A 205 -1.13 -15.58 -35.49
C LYS A 205 -2.01 -15.35 -36.73
N GLY A 206 -1.41 -15.06 -37.89
CA GLY A 206 -2.11 -14.88 -39.16
C GLY A 206 -2.11 -16.09 -40.10
N LEU A 207 -1.45 -17.19 -39.75
CA LEU A 207 -1.14 -18.29 -40.69
C LEU A 207 -1.99 -19.57 -40.53
N GLY A 208 -2.84 -19.66 -39.51
CA GLY A 208 -3.74 -20.81 -39.32
C GLY A 208 -3.96 -21.15 -37.85
N SER A 209 -4.95 -22.00 -37.56
CA SER A 209 -5.34 -22.37 -36.19
C SER A 209 -4.43 -23.41 -35.54
N ASP A 210 -3.62 -24.15 -36.31
CA ASP A 210 -2.77 -25.24 -35.80
C ASP A 210 -1.27 -25.00 -36.07
N THR A 211 -0.85 -23.75 -35.99
CA THR A 211 0.54 -23.36 -36.23
C THR A 211 1.39 -23.47 -34.97
N LEU A 212 2.36 -24.38 -34.97
CA LEU A 212 3.24 -24.64 -33.83
C LEU A 212 4.70 -24.29 -34.14
N LEU A 213 5.31 -23.50 -33.27
CA LEU A 213 6.74 -23.22 -33.33
C LEU A 213 7.52 -24.42 -32.79
N ARG A 214 8.32 -25.07 -33.65
CA ARG A 214 9.10 -26.26 -33.30
C ARG A 214 10.47 -25.90 -32.76
N GLU A 215 11.15 -24.97 -33.40
CA GLU A 215 12.54 -24.64 -33.07
C GLU A 215 12.86 -23.17 -33.36
N LEU A 216 13.68 -22.58 -32.51
CA LEU A 216 14.22 -21.24 -32.67
C LEU A 216 15.74 -21.30 -32.44
N SER A 217 16.51 -21.07 -33.49
CA SER A 217 17.98 -21.12 -33.45
C SER A 217 18.61 -19.83 -33.95
N LEU A 218 19.72 -19.42 -33.33
CA LEU A 218 20.50 -18.26 -33.78
C LEU A 218 21.31 -18.65 -35.01
N VAL A 219 21.17 -17.90 -36.11
CA VAL A 219 21.86 -18.15 -37.38
C VAL A 219 23.11 -17.28 -37.51
N GLY A 220 23.07 -16.04 -37.01
CA GLY A 220 24.21 -15.14 -37.07
C GLY A 220 23.89 -13.74 -36.58
N GLU A 221 24.92 -12.91 -36.52
CA GLU A 221 24.77 -11.48 -36.25
C GLU A 221 24.35 -10.77 -37.54
N ALA A 222 23.29 -9.96 -37.47
CA ALA A 222 22.86 -9.09 -38.55
C ALA A 222 23.63 -7.77 -38.42
N LEU A 223 24.49 -7.48 -39.40
CA LEU A 223 25.27 -6.24 -39.51
C LEU A 223 24.41 -5.05 -39.97
#